data_AF-A0A915URK5-F1
#
_entry.id   AF-A0A915URK5-F1
#
_cell.length_a   1.000
_cell.length_b   1.000
_cell.length_c   1.000
_cell.angle_alpha   90.00
_cell.angle_beta   90.00
_cell.angle_gamma   90.00
#
_symmetry.space_group_name_H-M   'P 1'
#
loop_
_entity.id
_entity.type
_entity.pdbx_description
1 polymer ?
#
loop_
_entity_poly.entity_id
_entity_poly.type
_entity_poly.pdbx_seq_one_letter_code
_entity_poly.pdbx_strand_id
1 'polypeptide(L)'
;MQRVYLKLDGRCVATLENGVLKRRFRASRHLLQKPPALCIDAGLYDAYRAQFHTLEFTDEESGRVYTISASVYDAKRFTIQRGGFPPQYACPLRYWHCHDPAAAQQQPQLALLEV
;
A
#
# COMPACT_ATOMS: atom_id res chain seq x y z
N MET A 1 -17.88 0.95 -14.42
CA MET A 1 -16.57 1.46 -13.94
C MET A 1 -15.48 0.50 -14.41
N GLN A 2 -14.38 1.03 -14.97
CA GLN A 2 -13.35 0.22 -15.63
C GLN A 2 -12.21 -0.08 -14.66
N ARG A 3 -11.90 -1.36 -14.50
CA ARG A 3 -10.72 -1.84 -13.77
C ARG A 3 -9.55 -1.92 -14.75
N VAL A 4 -8.42 -1.30 -14.40
CA VAL A 4 -7.19 -1.34 -15.20
C VAL A 4 -6.16 -2.20 -14.49
N TYR A 5 -5.56 -3.16 -15.20
CA TYR A 5 -4.48 -3.99 -14.68
C TYR A 5 -3.14 -3.39 -15.08
N LEU A 6 -2.35 -2.96 -14.10
CA LEU A 6 -1.04 -2.38 -14.33
C LEU A 6 -0.02 -3.51 -14.36
N LYS A 7 0.71 -3.60 -15.47
CA LYS A 7 1.68 -4.66 -15.70
C LYS A 7 3.10 -4.11 -15.76
N LEU A 8 4.05 -4.82 -15.15
CA LEU A 8 5.49 -4.65 -15.32
C LEU A 8 6.04 -5.96 -15.89
N ASP A 9 6.79 -5.90 -17.00
CA ASP A 9 7.34 -7.07 -17.69
C ASP A 9 6.30 -8.19 -17.96
N GLY A 10 5.09 -7.78 -18.34
CA GLY A 10 3.97 -8.70 -18.62
C GLY A 10 3.25 -9.26 -17.38
N ARG A 11 3.74 -9.01 -16.17
CA ARG A 11 3.13 -9.46 -14.91
C ARG A 11 2.24 -8.37 -14.32
N CYS A 12 1.03 -8.73 -13.89
CA CYS A 12 0.16 -7.81 -13.17
C CYS A 12 0.74 -7.50 -11.77
N VAL A 13 1.03 -6.24 -11.51
CA VAL A 13 1.65 -5.79 -10.26
C VAL A 13 0.73 -4.92 -9.40
N ALA A 14 -0.26 -4.28 -10.04
CA ALA A 14 -1.25 -3.45 -9.35
C ALA A 14 -2.54 -3.39 -10.17
N THR A 15 -3.61 -2.95 -9.54
CA THR A 15 -4.92 -2.76 -10.15
C THR A 15 -5.40 -1.36 -9.82
N LEU A 16 -5.85 -0.61 -10.81
CA LEU A 16 -6.50 0.66 -10.61
C LEU A 16 -8.02 0.47 -10.72
N GLU A 17 -8.74 0.89 -9.69
CA GLU A 17 -10.19 0.77 -9.60
C GLU A 17 -10.74 1.93 -8.77
N ASN A 18 -11.74 2.64 -9.30
CA ASN A 18 -12.46 3.71 -8.61
C ASN A 18 -11.55 4.78 -7.97
N GLY A 19 -10.47 5.18 -8.67
CA GLY A 19 -9.50 6.15 -8.16
C GLY A 19 -8.56 5.61 -7.08
N VAL A 20 -8.55 4.30 -6.85
CA VAL A 20 -7.67 3.61 -5.90
C VAL A 20 -6.67 2.73 -6.64
N LEU A 21 -5.38 2.98 -6.42
CA LEU A 21 -4.32 2.09 -6.86
C LEU A 21 -4.10 1.00 -5.82
N LYS A 22 -4.60 -0.20 -6.14
CA LYS A 22 -4.54 -1.38 -5.28
C LYS A 22 -3.34 -2.24 -5.64
N ARG A 23 -2.60 -2.70 -4.62
CA ARG A 23 -1.45 -3.59 -4.80
C ARG A 23 -1.39 -4.62 -3.68
N ARG A 24 -0.87 -5.80 -4.01
CA ARG A 24 -0.50 -6.82 -3.02
C ARG A 24 1.01 -6.92 -2.86
N PHE A 25 1.48 -7.16 -1.64
CA PHE A 25 2.90 -7.32 -1.33
C PHE A 25 3.10 -8.33 -0.20
N ARG A 26 4.35 -8.72 0.07
CA ARG A 26 4.73 -9.55 1.21
C ARG A 26 5.68 -8.75 2.09
N ALA A 27 5.29 -8.47 3.33
CA ALA A 27 6.07 -7.62 4.22
C ALA A 27 7.50 -8.16 4.44
N SER A 28 7.66 -9.47 4.56
CA SER A 28 8.96 -10.13 4.76
C SER A 28 9.97 -9.86 3.64
N ARG A 29 9.51 -9.52 2.43
CA ARG A 29 10.34 -9.33 1.23
C ARG A 29 10.35 -7.90 0.71
N HIS A 30 9.22 -7.20 0.77
CA HIS A 30 9.04 -5.93 0.05
C HIS A 30 9.08 -4.71 0.95
N LEU A 31 9.09 -4.89 2.28
CA LEU A 31 9.21 -3.80 3.23
C LEU A 31 10.67 -3.40 3.37
N LEU A 32 10.98 -2.12 3.17
CA LEU A 32 12.31 -1.61 3.52
C LEU A 32 12.51 -1.73 5.02
N GLN A 33 13.72 -2.04 5.48
CA GLN A 33 14.00 -2.15 6.92
C GLN A 33 14.31 -0.79 7.56
N LYS A 34 15.03 0.10 6.84
CA LYS A 34 15.53 1.38 7.37
C LYS A 34 15.43 2.49 6.31
N PRO A 35 14.47 3.43 6.44
CA PRO A 35 13.29 3.35 7.31
C PRO A 35 12.31 2.26 6.85
N PRO A 36 11.44 1.74 7.74
CA PRO A 36 10.26 0.97 7.36
C PRO A 36 9.41 1.73 6.34
N ALA A 37 9.30 1.21 5.11
CA ALA A 37 8.64 1.89 4.01
C ALA A 37 8.13 0.93 2.95
N LEU A 38 7.07 1.35 2.26
CA LEU A 38 6.50 0.66 1.10
C LEU A 38 6.93 1.34 -0.19
N CYS A 39 7.32 0.52 -1.16
CA CYS A 39 7.86 0.96 -2.44
C CYS A 39 6.90 0.72 -3.60
N ILE A 40 6.93 1.61 -4.60
CA ILE A 40 6.28 1.46 -5.89
C ILE A 40 7.26 1.85 -7.00
N ASP A 41 7.20 1.15 -8.14
CA ASP A 41 7.96 1.53 -9.33
C ASP A 41 7.63 2.96 -9.75
N ALA A 42 8.66 3.79 -9.99
CA ALA A 42 8.47 5.20 -10.28
C ALA A 42 7.78 5.42 -11.64
N GLY A 43 8.18 4.67 -12.67
CA GLY A 43 7.60 4.79 -14.00
C GLY A 43 6.12 4.41 -14.03
N LEU A 44 5.77 3.31 -13.36
CA LEU A 44 4.37 2.90 -13.18
C LEU A 44 3.59 3.94 -12.37
N TYR A 45 4.15 4.47 -11.29
CA TYR A 45 3.47 5.48 -10.50
C TYR A 45 3.17 6.73 -11.35
N ASP A 46 4.19 7.27 -12.03
CA ASP A 46 4.08 8.51 -12.80
C ASP A 46 3.13 8.35 -14.00
N ALA A 47 3.15 7.21 -14.70
CA ALA A 47 2.27 6.92 -15.84
C ALA A 47 0.76 6.91 -15.46
N TYR A 48 0.44 6.53 -14.23
CA TYR A 48 -0.95 6.40 -13.77
C TYR A 48 -1.35 7.43 -12.71
N ARG A 49 -0.44 8.33 -12.32
CA ARG A 49 -0.64 9.24 -11.18
C ARG A 49 -1.93 10.06 -11.26
N ALA A 50 -2.26 10.56 -12.45
CA ALA A 50 -3.47 11.37 -12.65
C ALA A 50 -4.78 10.57 -12.47
N GLN A 51 -4.72 9.25 -12.39
CA GLN A 51 -5.89 8.36 -12.42
C GLN A 51 -6.29 7.85 -11.04
N PHE A 52 -5.53 8.15 -9.98
CA PHE A 52 -5.86 7.78 -8.60
C PHE A 52 -5.64 8.91 -7.61
N HIS A 53 -6.41 8.86 -6.52
CA HIS A 53 -6.28 9.75 -5.36
C HIS A 53 -5.88 8.99 -4.09
N THR A 54 -5.94 7.65 -4.10
CA THR A 54 -5.61 6.80 -2.95
C THR A 54 -4.74 5.61 -3.40
N LEU A 55 -3.79 5.22 -2.55
CA LEU A 55 -3.08 3.95 -2.67
C LEU A 55 -3.56 3.00 -1.56
N GLU A 56 -3.76 1.74 -1.90
CA GLU A 56 -4.18 0.68 -0.98
C GLU A 56 -3.31 -0.56 -1.19
N PHE A 57 -2.48 -0.88 -0.21
CA PHE A 57 -1.50 -1.95 -0.28
C PHE A 57 -1.85 -3.03 0.74
N THR A 58 -2.08 -4.26 0.28
CA THR A 58 -2.40 -5.40 1.14
C THR A 58 -1.18 -6.28 1.33
N ASP A 59 -0.81 -6.53 2.58
CA ASP A 59 0.18 -7.55 2.92
C ASP A 59 -0.47 -8.94 2.84
N GLU A 60 -0.01 -9.77 1.91
CA GLU A 60 -0.53 -11.13 1.70
C GLU A 60 -0.18 -12.08 2.84
N GLU A 61 0.81 -11.73 3.67
CA GLU A 61 1.25 -12.58 4.78
C GLU A 61 0.39 -12.37 6.03
N SER A 62 0.11 -11.11 6.39
CA SER A 62 -0.69 -10.77 7.58
C SER A 62 -2.15 -10.39 7.30
N GLY A 63 -2.50 -10.11 6.04
CA GLY A 63 -3.81 -9.55 5.67
C GLY A 63 -3.97 -8.06 5.99
N ARG A 64 -2.96 -7.40 6.57
CA ARG A 64 -3.01 -5.96 6.88
C ARG A 64 -3.17 -5.12 5.62
N VAL A 65 -4.00 -4.08 5.73
CA VAL A 65 -4.27 -3.14 4.64
C VAL A 65 -3.69 -1.78 5.00
N TYR A 66 -2.80 -1.29 4.16
CA TYR A 66 -2.13 0.00 4.29
C TYR A 66 -2.72 0.97 3.28
N THR A 67 -3.26 2.10 3.74
CA THR A 67 -3.83 3.13 2.87
C THR A 67 -3.14 4.47 3.06
N ILE A 68 -3.05 5.25 2.00
CA ILE A 68 -2.51 6.62 2.00
C ILE A 68 -3.11 7.40 0.83
N SER A 69 -3.31 8.71 0.99
CA SER A 69 -3.69 9.56 -0.14
C SER A 69 -2.50 9.77 -1.08
N ALA A 70 -2.79 9.90 -2.38
CA ALA A 70 -1.76 10.16 -3.38
C ALA A 70 -1.02 11.48 -3.12
N SER A 71 -1.72 12.51 -2.60
CA SER A 71 -1.11 13.80 -2.25
C SER A 71 -0.12 13.69 -1.09
N VAL A 72 -0.45 12.95 -0.02
CA VAL A 72 0.48 12.71 1.09
C VAL A 72 1.64 11.85 0.61
N TYR A 73 1.38 10.85 -0.24
CA TYR A 73 2.43 10.04 -0.84
C TYR A 73 3.41 10.89 -1.65
N ASP A 74 2.94 11.78 -2.53
CA ASP A 74 3.79 12.70 -3.29
C ASP A 74 4.66 13.56 -2.38
N ALA A 75 4.08 14.09 -1.29
CA ALA A 75 4.79 14.99 -0.38
C ALA A 75 5.80 14.27 0.54
N LYS A 76 5.62 12.97 0.80
CA LYS A 76 6.40 12.22 1.81
C LYS A 76 7.25 11.11 1.24
N ARG A 77 7.12 10.78 -0.04
CA ARG A 77 7.96 9.79 -0.71
C ARG A 77 9.40 10.28 -0.84
N PHE A 78 10.30 9.33 -1.01
CA PHE A 78 11.67 9.54 -1.43
C PHE A 78 12.02 8.52 -2.51
N THR A 79 12.95 8.88 -3.39
CA THR A 79 13.40 7.99 -4.45
C THR A 79 14.47 7.04 -3.92
N ILE A 80 14.37 5.77 -4.29
CA ILE A 80 15.44 4.79 -4.11
C ILE A 80 15.82 4.20 -5.47
N GLN A 81 17.10 3.88 -5.61
CA GLN A 81 17.62 3.13 -6.74
C GLN A 81 18.60 2.09 -6.20
N ARG A 82 18.24 0.81 -6.30
CA ARG A 82 19.08 -0.31 -5.89
C ARG A 82 19.53 -1.04 -7.16
N GLY A 83 20.83 -1.31 -7.27
CA GLY A 83 21.48 -1.75 -8.52
C GLY A 83 20.71 -2.87 -9.24
N GLY A 84 20.54 -2.71 -10.56
CA GLY A 84 19.82 -3.64 -11.43
C GLY A 84 18.29 -3.43 -11.52
N PHE A 85 17.70 -2.59 -10.68
CA PHE A 85 16.27 -2.28 -10.70
C PHE A 85 15.99 -0.86 -11.18
N PRO A 86 14.82 -0.63 -11.84
CA PRO A 86 14.34 0.72 -12.10
C PRO A 86 14.17 1.54 -10.80
N PRO A 87 14.18 2.88 -10.89
CA PRO A 87 13.90 3.74 -9.75
C PRO A 87 12.55 3.44 -9.11
N GLN A 88 12.49 3.51 -7.78
CA GLN A 88 11.26 3.33 -7.03
C GLN A 88 11.01 4.52 -6.13
N TYR A 89 9.73 4.85 -5.93
CA TYR A 89 9.31 5.72 -4.86
C TYR A 89 9.03 4.89 -3.62
N ALA A 90 9.59 5.29 -2.49
CA ALA A 90 9.38 4.69 -1.18
C ALA A 90 8.71 5.71 -0.25
N CYS A 91 7.73 5.28 0.54
CA CYS A 91 7.10 6.13 1.54
C CYS A 91 7.12 5.46 2.92
N PRO A 92 7.65 6.12 3.97
CA PRO A 92 7.71 5.56 5.31
C PRO A 92 6.35 5.12 5.86
N LEU A 93 6.29 3.96 6.52
CA LEU A 93 5.05 3.37 7.04
C LEU A 93 4.28 4.29 7.99
N ARG A 94 4.97 5.17 8.73
CA ARG A 94 4.33 6.12 9.66
C ARG A 94 3.34 7.08 8.99
N TYR A 95 3.37 7.22 7.66
CA TYR A 95 2.43 8.05 6.90
C TYR A 95 1.25 7.25 6.33
N TRP A 96 1.25 5.92 6.50
CA TRP A 96 0.18 5.05 6.06
C TRP A 96 -0.78 4.80 7.22
N HIS A 97 -2.07 4.78 6.90
CA HIS A 97 -3.07 4.24 7.80
C HIS A 97 -3.08 2.72 7.65
N CYS A 98 -2.83 2.00 8.74
CA CYS A 98 -2.81 0.53 8.75
C CYS A 98 -4.07 0.00 9.43
N HIS A 99 -4.87 -0.75 8.68
CA HIS A 99 -5.97 -1.54 9.23
C HIS A 99 -5.51 -2.99 9.39
N ASP A 100 -5.54 -3.47 10.63
CA ASP A 100 -5.28 -4.87 10.95
C ASP A 100 -6.63 -5.59 11.13
N PRO A 101 -7.05 -6.44 10.18
CA PRO A 101 -8.32 -7.15 10.29
C PRO A 101 -8.38 -8.09 11.50
N ALA A 102 -7.23 -8.53 12.05
CA ALA A 102 -7.20 -9.36 13.25
C ALA A 102 -7.40 -8.54 14.55
N ALA A 103 -7.16 -7.23 14.52
CA ALA A 103 -7.32 -6.36 15.69
C ALA A 103 -8.80 -6.09 16.05
N ALA A 104 -9.73 -6.29 15.11
CA ALA A 104 -11.17 -6.11 15.33
C ALA A 104 -11.81 -7.18 16.25
N GLN A 105 -11.06 -8.21 16.67
CA GLN A 105 -11.54 -9.28 17.56
C GLN A 105 -11.36 -8.98 19.06
N GLN A 106 -10.96 -7.77 19.45
CA GLN A 106 -10.91 -7.35 20.85
C GLN A 106 -11.97 -6.28 21.16
N GLN A 107 -13.25 -6.65 21.07
CA GLN A 107 -14.30 -5.97 21.82
C GLN A 107 -14.54 -6.76 23.11
N PRO A 108 -14.45 -6.16 24.31
CA PRO A 108 -14.90 -6.83 25.52
C PRO A 108 -16.42 -7.02 25.43
N GLN A 109 -16.83 -8.26 25.25
CA GLN A 109 -18.21 -8.67 25.43
C GLN A 109 -18.48 -8.86 26.94
N LEU A 110 -19.62 -8.32 27.39
CA LEU A 110 -20.30 -8.54 28.68
C LEU A 110 -19.76 -7.81 29.93
N ALA A 111 -20.46 -6.72 30.28
CA ALA A 111 -20.89 -6.49 31.66
C ALA A 111 -22.23 -5.75 31.66
N LEU A 112 -23.32 -6.52 31.60
CA LEU A 112 -24.61 -6.13 32.15
C LEU A 112 -25.24 -7.44 32.65
N LEU A 113 -24.72 -7.88 33.80
CA LEU A 113 -25.46 -8.77 34.69
C LEU A 113 -26.52 -7.91 35.35
N GLU A 114 -27.76 -8.32 35.15
CA GLU A 114 -28.94 -7.86 35.86
C GLU A 114 -28.73 -7.99 37.38
N VAL A 115 -29.01 -6.92 38.13
CA VAL A 115 -29.51 -6.98 39.50
C VAL A 115 -30.48 -5.82 39.73
#